data_AF-A0A660RIU9-F1
#
_entry.id   AF-A0A660RIU9-F1
#
_cell.length_a   1.000
_cell.length_b   1.000
_cell.length_c   1.000
_cell.angle_alpha   90.00
_cell.angle_beta   90.00
_cell.angle_gamma   90.00
#
_symmetry.space_group_name_H-M   'P 1'
#
loop_
_entity.id
_entity.type
_entity.pdbx_description
1 polymer ?
#
loop_
_entity_poly.entity_id
_entity_poly.type
_entity_poly.pdbx_seq_one_letter_code
_entity_poly.pdbx_strand_id
1 'polypeptide(L)'
;MKKLLLIALMLLATVTFFSVKTITITAWTVGPDNPSFYRFENLKAAVERLNKILEDSGADIRVKLEGFFNTTGWDDFKQKVVFGFQAKQKFDILCSGHDDIGAWAKAGYIIPLDDYIKKYWDEVYYDIIPSLWESTKFLGKIYAVPQDTEARPFYINKKVLKKLGWSDEEINALPEKIRKGEFTLFDFVEVAKEAVNKGLVEWGLYHRPKMGIDYFQIFTSFGVDFYDEEKGIFVFNKKEMYKVYEFFYNLTNVWKITPKAVIGTPWSSVHKDVTSGKVLAWMGGTWNWAEWIKDYGKTDEE
;
A
#
# COMPACT_ATOMS: atom_id res chain seq x y z
N MET A 1 -10.24 79.94 2.65
CA MET A 1 -9.88 78.82 1.75
C MET A 1 -8.38 78.45 1.79
N LYS A 2 -7.72 78.43 2.97
CA LYS A 2 -6.30 77.99 3.10
C LYS A 2 -6.01 77.08 4.31
N LYS A 3 -7.04 76.61 5.02
CA LYS A 3 -6.88 75.73 6.20
C LYS A 3 -7.63 74.38 6.11
N LEU A 4 -8.29 74.11 4.99
CA LEU A 4 -9.04 72.87 4.75
C LEU A 4 -8.37 71.91 3.76
N LEU A 5 -7.24 72.31 3.15
CA LEU A 5 -6.51 71.47 2.19
C LEU A 5 -5.36 70.64 2.81
N LEU A 6 -5.04 70.84 4.10
CA LEU A 6 -3.92 70.15 4.75
C LEU A 6 -4.31 68.93 5.59
N ILE A 7 -5.60 68.63 5.74
CA ILE A 7 -6.07 67.45 6.51
C ILE A 7 -6.45 66.29 5.56
N ALA A 8 -6.58 66.54 4.25
CA ALA A 8 -6.93 65.51 3.27
C ALA A 8 -5.74 64.69 2.72
N LEU A 9 -4.51 64.92 3.22
CA LEU A 9 -3.27 64.28 2.72
C LEU A 9 -2.45 63.58 3.82
N MET A 10 -3.07 63.29 4.97
CA MET A 10 -2.52 62.40 6.00
C MET A 10 -3.48 61.26 6.38
N LEU A 11 -4.29 60.79 5.43
CA LEU A 11 -4.61 59.36 5.37
C LEU A 11 -3.57 58.74 4.42
N LEU A 12 -2.31 58.73 4.87
CA LEU A 12 -1.45 57.62 4.50
C LEU A 12 -2.17 56.41 5.08
N ALA A 13 -2.94 55.72 4.23
CA ALA A 13 -3.23 54.32 4.45
C ALA A 13 -1.85 53.69 4.65
N THR A 14 -1.52 53.40 5.91
CA THR A 14 -0.53 52.39 6.23
C THR A 14 -1.11 51.10 5.68
N VAL A 15 -0.92 50.91 4.37
CA VAL A 15 -0.93 49.58 3.77
C VAL A 15 0.27 48.91 4.41
N THR A 16 0.03 48.31 5.58
CA THR A 16 0.91 47.27 6.09
C THR A 16 0.92 46.21 5.01
N PHE A 17 1.95 46.24 4.18
CA PHE A 17 2.34 45.08 3.39
C PHE A 17 2.66 44.00 4.43
N PHE A 18 1.65 43.19 4.78
CA PHE A 18 1.89 41.93 5.47
C PHE A 18 2.76 41.12 4.52
N SER A 19 4.05 41.02 4.84
CA SER A 19 4.97 40.19 4.09
C SER A 19 4.53 38.75 4.32
N VAL A 20 3.85 38.19 3.32
CA VAL A 20 3.41 36.81 3.35
C VAL A 20 4.64 35.92 3.44
N LYS A 21 4.80 35.23 4.58
CA LYS A 21 5.91 34.32 4.83
C LYS A 21 5.66 32.98 4.12
N THR A 22 6.58 32.60 3.24
CA THR A 22 6.52 31.28 2.60
C THR A 22 7.29 30.24 3.41
N ILE A 23 6.62 29.16 3.78
CA ILE A 23 7.19 27.95 4.38
C ILE A 23 7.37 26.92 3.26
N THR A 24 8.62 26.53 3.00
CA THR A 24 8.91 25.43 2.07
C THR A 24 8.82 24.10 2.83
N ILE A 25 8.02 23.18 2.29
CA ILE A 25 7.90 21.78 2.67
C ILE A 25 8.52 20.93 1.57
N THR A 26 9.46 20.06 1.92
CA THR A 26 10.13 19.16 0.97
C THR A 26 9.61 17.74 1.12
N ALA A 27 9.16 17.13 0.02
CA ALA A 27 8.62 15.76 0.03
C ALA A 27 9.37 14.83 -0.93
N TRP A 28 9.74 13.64 -0.46
CA TRP A 28 10.31 12.59 -1.32
C TRP A 28 9.31 11.44 -1.43
N THR A 29 8.99 11.07 -2.67
CA THR A 29 7.99 10.05 -2.95
C THR A 29 8.48 9.09 -4.03
N VAL A 30 7.89 7.90 -4.10
CA VAL A 30 8.27 6.86 -5.05
C VAL A 30 7.05 6.12 -5.59
N GLY A 31 7.12 5.67 -6.84
CA GLY A 31 6.09 4.85 -7.47
C GLY A 31 6.63 4.20 -8.73
N PRO A 32 7.08 2.92 -8.66
CA PRO A 32 7.61 2.21 -9.82
C PRO A 32 6.51 1.82 -10.83
N ASP A 33 5.26 1.80 -10.40
CA ASP A 33 4.08 1.52 -11.21
C ASP A 33 3.42 2.81 -11.72
N ASN A 34 2.86 2.74 -12.94
CA ASN A 34 2.29 3.89 -13.65
C ASN A 34 1.25 4.72 -12.86
N PRO A 35 0.32 4.16 -12.05
CA PRO A 35 -0.66 4.98 -11.34
C PRO A 35 -0.11 5.68 -10.09
N SER A 36 1.10 5.34 -9.63
CA SER A 36 1.61 5.84 -8.35
C SER A 36 2.08 7.30 -8.34
N PHE A 37 2.04 8.03 -9.47
CA PHE A 37 2.41 9.45 -9.52
C PHE A 37 1.55 10.33 -8.59
N TYR A 38 0.32 9.89 -8.26
CA TYR A 38 -0.55 10.57 -7.31
C TYR A 38 0.04 10.69 -5.90
N ARG A 39 1.05 9.87 -5.54
CA ARG A 39 1.76 10.02 -4.26
C ARG A 39 2.41 11.41 -4.10
N PHE A 40 2.86 12.03 -5.19
CA PHE A 40 3.37 13.40 -5.18
C PHE A 40 2.32 14.45 -5.56
N GLU A 41 1.47 14.15 -6.56
CA GLU A 41 0.45 15.11 -6.99
C GLU A 41 -0.59 15.40 -5.90
N ASN A 42 -0.93 14.43 -5.04
CA ASN A 42 -1.82 14.65 -3.92
C ASN A 42 -1.25 15.65 -2.91
N LEU A 43 0.08 15.70 -2.73
CA LEU A 43 0.73 16.70 -1.88
C LEU A 43 0.66 18.10 -2.51
N LYS A 44 0.78 18.23 -3.83
CA LYS A 44 0.57 19.52 -4.51
C LYS A 44 -0.86 20.02 -4.32
N ALA A 45 -1.84 19.15 -4.56
CA ALA A 45 -3.24 19.48 -4.34
C ALA A 45 -3.53 19.83 -2.87
N ALA A 46 -2.88 19.17 -1.91
CA ALA A 46 -2.98 19.52 -0.49
C ALA A 46 -2.40 20.91 -0.19
N VAL A 47 -1.26 21.27 -0.77
CA VAL A 47 -0.67 22.62 -0.62
C VAL A 47 -1.56 23.70 -1.22
N GLU A 48 -2.17 23.45 -2.38
CA GLU A 48 -3.14 24.38 -2.98
C GLU A 48 -4.35 24.60 -2.05
N ARG A 49 -4.95 23.52 -1.54
CA ARG A 49 -6.08 23.60 -0.59
C ARG A 49 -5.68 24.34 0.69
N LEU A 50 -4.52 24.01 1.26
CA LEU A 50 -4.04 24.65 2.49
C LEU A 50 -3.79 26.15 2.29
N ASN A 51 -3.15 26.53 1.18
CA ASN A 51 -2.92 27.94 0.87
C ASN A 51 -4.22 28.72 0.70
N LYS A 52 -5.25 28.11 0.10
CA LYS A 52 -6.58 28.71 0.01
C LYS A 52 -7.20 28.93 1.39
N ILE A 53 -7.13 27.94 2.29
CA ILE A 53 -7.61 28.06 3.67
C ILE A 53 -6.85 29.18 4.43
N LEU A 54 -5.53 29.23 4.27
CA LEU A 54 -4.68 30.26 4.89
C LEU A 54 -5.01 31.66 4.36
N GLU A 55 -5.29 31.79 3.06
CA GLU A 55 -5.72 33.05 2.46
C GLU A 55 -7.10 33.49 2.95
N ASP A 56 -8.08 32.59 2.89
CA ASP A 56 -9.46 32.86 3.29
C ASP A 56 -9.55 33.19 4.80
N SER A 57 -8.61 32.71 5.63
CA SER A 57 -8.49 33.04 7.06
C SER A 57 -7.66 34.30 7.36
N GLY A 58 -7.10 34.95 6.34
CA GLY A 58 -6.27 36.14 6.51
C GLY A 58 -4.88 35.86 7.10
N ALA A 59 -4.43 34.60 7.10
CA ALA A 59 -3.10 34.24 7.57
C ALA A 59 -2.01 34.82 6.66
N ASP A 60 -0.93 35.31 7.26
CA ASP A 60 0.25 35.85 6.59
C ASP A 60 1.28 34.77 6.25
N ILE A 61 0.85 33.52 6.13
CA ILE A 61 1.70 32.35 5.83
C ILE A 61 1.21 31.68 4.55
N ARG A 62 2.13 31.25 3.70
CA ARG A 62 1.87 30.34 2.58
C ARG A 62 2.83 29.17 2.60
N VAL A 63 2.42 28.06 2.03
CA VAL A 63 3.21 26.84 1.89
C VAL A 63 3.64 26.66 0.45
N LYS A 64 4.88 26.24 0.24
CA LYS A 64 5.42 25.83 -1.06
C LYS A 64 5.90 24.38 -0.95
N LEU A 65 5.53 23.53 -1.91
CA LEU A 65 6.06 22.17 -2.02
C LEU A 65 7.34 22.17 -2.87
N GLU A 66 8.38 21.52 -2.36
CA GLU A 66 9.57 21.10 -3.11
C GLU A 66 9.75 19.58 -2.99
N GLY A 67 10.64 19.01 -3.79
CA GLY A 67 10.96 17.57 -3.75
C GLY A 67 10.68 16.87 -5.07
N PHE A 68 10.43 15.55 -5.01
CA PHE A 68 10.35 14.73 -6.22
C PHE A 68 9.45 13.50 -6.07
N PHE A 69 9.02 13.02 -7.24
CA PHE A 69 8.49 11.68 -7.46
C PHE A 69 9.55 10.83 -8.15
N ASN A 70 9.91 9.71 -7.53
CA ASN A 70 10.89 8.76 -8.06
C ASN A 70 10.19 7.57 -8.70
N THR A 71 10.60 7.19 -9.90
CA THR A 71 10.09 6.02 -10.62
C THR A 71 11.00 4.80 -10.52
N THR A 72 12.10 4.88 -9.76
CA THR A 72 12.95 3.71 -9.47
C THR A 72 12.21 2.70 -8.60
N GLY A 73 12.79 1.50 -8.47
CA GLY A 73 12.31 0.49 -7.54
C GLY A 73 12.36 0.97 -6.08
N TRP A 74 11.56 0.30 -5.25
CA TRP A 74 11.48 0.56 -3.81
C TRP A 74 12.82 0.44 -3.10
N ASP A 75 13.62 -0.59 -3.42
CA ASP A 75 14.92 -0.82 -2.78
C ASP A 75 15.89 0.35 -3.01
N ASP A 76 16.01 0.82 -4.25
CA ASP A 76 16.87 1.97 -4.61
C ASP A 76 16.41 3.25 -3.91
N PHE A 77 15.09 3.45 -3.83
CA PHE A 77 14.53 4.61 -3.13
C PHE A 77 14.79 4.56 -1.62
N LYS A 78 14.59 3.41 -0.97
CA LYS A 78 14.86 3.23 0.46
C LYS A 78 16.34 3.47 0.77
N GLN A 79 17.25 2.98 -0.07
CA GLN A 79 18.68 3.28 0.04
C GLN A 79 18.96 4.79 -0.06
N LYS A 80 18.36 5.47 -1.04
CA LYS A 80 18.48 6.93 -1.18
C LYS A 80 17.97 7.67 0.07
N VAL A 81 16.85 7.24 0.65
CA VAL A 81 16.30 7.82 1.88
C VAL A 81 17.27 7.65 3.06
N VAL A 82 17.82 6.45 3.25
CA VAL A 82 18.81 6.19 4.31
C VAL A 82 20.05 7.07 4.16
N PHE A 83 20.58 7.21 2.94
CA PHE A 83 21.68 8.15 2.69
C PHE A 83 21.28 9.61 2.95
N GLY A 84 20.05 10.00 2.61
CA GLY A 84 19.48 11.30 2.94
C GLY A 84 19.50 11.58 4.45
N PHE A 85 19.03 10.62 5.26
CA PHE A 85 19.09 10.71 6.72
C PHE A 85 20.52 10.84 7.23
N GLN A 86 21.45 9.98 6.77
CA GLN A 86 22.85 10.00 7.18
C GLN A 86 23.56 11.31 6.82
N ALA A 87 23.26 11.85 5.63
CA ALA A 87 23.78 13.13 5.16
C ALA A 87 23.04 14.34 5.76
N LYS A 88 22.05 14.12 6.65
CA LYS A 88 21.22 15.15 7.26
C LYS A 88 20.56 16.08 6.22
N GLN A 89 20.16 15.50 5.09
CA GLN A 89 19.42 16.26 4.08
C GLN A 89 18.07 16.69 4.65
N LYS A 90 17.63 17.90 4.30
CA LYS A 90 16.35 18.41 4.74
C LYS A 90 15.25 17.87 3.82
N PHE A 91 14.42 17.00 4.36
CA PHE A 91 13.11 16.65 3.83
C PHE A 91 12.12 16.59 4.99
N ASP A 92 10.89 17.01 4.72
CA ASP A 92 9.85 17.18 5.73
C ASP A 92 8.81 16.05 5.64
N ILE A 93 8.61 15.47 4.44
CA ILE A 93 7.67 14.37 4.18
C ILE A 93 8.36 13.25 3.38
N LEU A 94 8.15 12.01 3.80
CA LEU A 94 8.54 10.81 3.06
C LEU A 94 7.32 9.96 2.78
N CYS A 95 7.14 9.53 1.54
CA CYS A 95 6.22 8.45 1.21
C CYS A 95 7.01 7.13 1.20
N SER A 96 6.68 6.23 2.12
CA SER A 96 7.28 4.88 2.19
C SER A 96 6.28 3.82 2.63
N GLY A 97 6.69 2.56 2.53
CA GLY A 97 5.93 1.44 3.07
C GLY A 97 5.91 1.46 4.61
N HIS A 98 4.82 0.95 5.18
CA HIS A 98 4.65 0.86 6.63
C HIS A 98 5.72 -0.03 7.30
N ASP A 99 6.31 -0.96 6.55
CA ASP A 99 7.39 -1.83 6.97
C ASP A 99 8.68 -1.09 7.37
N ASP A 100 8.86 0.17 6.94
CA ASP A 100 10.04 0.97 7.30
C ASP A 100 9.88 1.70 8.64
N ILE A 101 8.65 1.85 9.14
CA ILE A 101 8.33 2.71 10.31
C ILE A 101 9.12 2.27 11.54
N GLY A 102 9.14 0.97 11.86
CA GLY A 102 9.80 0.49 13.06
C GLY A 102 11.30 0.78 13.07
N ALA A 103 11.99 0.58 11.93
CA ALA A 103 13.42 0.85 11.81
C ALA A 103 13.73 2.35 11.90
N TRP A 104 12.96 3.19 11.20
CA TRP A 104 13.18 4.63 11.16
C TRP A 104 12.78 5.32 12.46
N ALA A 105 11.69 4.89 13.11
CA ALA A 105 11.29 5.38 14.42
C ALA A 105 12.36 5.07 15.48
N LYS A 106 12.85 3.82 15.51
CA LYS A 106 13.92 3.40 16.42
C LYS A 106 15.24 4.16 16.18
N ALA A 107 15.55 4.49 14.93
CA ALA A 107 16.71 5.30 14.58
C ALA A 107 16.55 6.81 14.85
N GLY A 108 15.36 7.26 15.23
CA GLY A 108 15.06 8.69 15.45
C GLY A 108 14.97 9.50 14.16
N TYR A 109 14.70 8.84 13.03
CA TYR A 109 14.61 9.47 11.71
C TYR A 109 13.22 10.06 11.41
N ILE A 110 12.18 9.53 12.04
CA ILE A 110 10.80 10.02 11.94
C ILE A 110 10.26 10.34 13.33
N ILE A 111 9.35 11.31 13.40
CA ILE A 111 8.77 11.79 14.66
C ILE A 111 7.42 11.11 14.93
N PRO A 112 7.02 10.95 16.19
CA PRO A 112 5.64 10.57 16.51
C PRO A 112 4.68 11.70 16.10
N LEU A 113 3.50 11.31 15.64
CA LEU A 113 2.47 12.18 15.07
C LEU A 113 1.20 12.26 15.91
N ASP A 114 1.12 11.54 17.04
CA ASP A 114 -0.09 11.38 17.86
C ASP A 114 -0.77 12.71 18.19
N ASP A 115 0.00 13.69 18.67
CA ASP A 115 -0.53 15.02 19.05
C ASP A 115 -1.06 15.81 17.85
N TYR A 116 -0.40 15.70 16.69
CA TYR A 116 -0.83 16.36 15.46
C TYR A 116 -2.09 15.71 14.90
N ILE A 117 -2.13 14.38 14.87
CA ILE A 117 -3.29 13.61 14.39
C ILE A 117 -4.50 13.88 15.27
N LYS A 118 -4.33 13.83 16.60
CA LYS A 118 -5.39 14.16 17.54
C LYS A 118 -5.92 15.58 17.37
N LYS A 119 -5.03 16.55 17.12
CA LYS A 119 -5.40 17.96 16.96
C LYS A 119 -6.24 18.21 15.71
N TYR A 120 -6.01 17.48 14.62
CA TYR A 120 -6.64 17.71 13.32
C TYR A 120 -7.57 16.55 12.90
N TRP A 121 -8.01 15.74 13.86
CA TRP A 121 -8.74 14.50 13.58
C TRP A 121 -10.04 14.78 12.83
N ASP A 122 -10.88 15.64 13.39
CA ASP A 122 -12.22 15.93 12.88
C ASP A 122 -12.19 16.72 11.56
N GLU A 123 -11.11 17.44 11.27
CA GLU A 123 -10.97 18.23 10.05
C GLU A 123 -10.32 17.47 8.90
N VAL A 124 -9.37 16.56 9.19
CA VAL A 124 -8.46 16.01 8.17
C VAL A 124 -8.51 14.48 8.08
N TYR A 125 -8.74 13.78 9.20
CA TYR A 125 -8.44 12.35 9.31
C TYR A 125 -9.66 11.45 9.55
N TYR A 126 -10.84 12.02 9.74
CA TYR A 126 -12.07 11.31 10.13
C TYR A 126 -12.56 10.27 9.10
N ASP A 127 -12.15 10.38 7.83
CA ASP A 127 -12.58 9.51 6.74
C ASP A 127 -11.54 8.43 6.37
N ILE A 128 -10.40 8.38 7.06
CA ILE A 128 -9.40 7.32 6.90
C ILE A 128 -9.93 6.01 7.51
N ILE A 129 -9.84 4.92 6.76
CA ILE A 129 -10.26 3.58 7.20
C ILE A 129 -9.57 3.21 8.53
N PRO A 130 -10.32 2.96 9.63
CA PRO A 130 -9.73 2.82 10.96
C PRO A 130 -8.61 1.78 11.08
N SER A 131 -8.73 0.65 10.39
CA SER A 131 -7.73 -0.43 10.45
C SER A 131 -6.37 -0.05 9.86
N LEU A 132 -6.29 0.97 8.99
CA LEU A 132 -5.03 1.38 8.39
C LEU A 132 -4.10 2.07 9.38
N TRP A 133 -4.66 2.68 10.43
CA TRP A 133 -3.85 3.32 11.48
C TRP A 133 -2.97 2.32 12.22
N GLU A 134 -3.38 1.06 12.32
CA GLU A 134 -2.55 0.03 12.98
C GLU A 134 -1.21 -0.16 12.29
N SER A 135 -1.17 -0.14 10.95
CA SER A 135 0.10 -0.24 10.21
C SER A 135 1.02 0.98 10.41
N THR A 136 0.51 2.09 10.94
CA THR A 136 1.32 3.31 11.16
C THR A 136 1.94 3.38 12.55
N LYS A 137 1.68 2.38 13.40
CA LYS A 137 2.12 2.37 14.79
C LYS A 137 3.44 1.64 14.99
N PHE A 138 4.22 2.13 15.94
CA PHE A 138 5.38 1.43 16.48
C PHE A 138 5.50 1.73 17.97
N LEU A 139 5.63 0.70 18.81
CA LEU A 139 5.67 0.82 20.27
C LEU A 139 4.55 1.72 20.84
N GLY A 140 3.33 1.51 20.34
CA GLY A 140 2.12 2.21 20.80
C GLY A 140 1.94 3.66 20.34
N LYS A 141 2.84 4.20 19.49
CA LYS A 141 2.74 5.56 18.95
C LYS A 141 2.55 5.57 17.46
N ILE A 142 1.85 6.58 16.93
CA ILE A 142 1.64 6.74 15.50
C ILE A 142 2.81 7.52 14.88
N TYR A 143 3.39 7.02 13.79
CA TYR A 143 4.56 7.62 13.12
C TYR A 143 4.32 8.00 11.66
N ALA A 144 3.15 7.66 11.11
CA ALA A 144 2.79 7.96 9.73
C ALA A 144 1.29 8.25 9.61
N VAL A 145 0.89 8.84 8.49
CA VAL A 145 -0.51 8.99 8.09
C VAL A 145 -0.78 8.03 6.93
N PRO A 146 -1.81 7.18 6.98
CA PRO A 146 -2.17 6.33 5.85
C PRO A 146 -2.48 7.17 4.61
N GLN A 147 -1.95 6.76 3.46
CA GLN A 147 -2.11 7.50 2.20
C GLN A 147 -2.75 6.62 1.12
N ASP A 148 -2.15 5.48 0.87
CA ASP A 148 -2.59 4.44 -0.04
C ASP A 148 -2.83 3.14 0.74
N THR A 149 -3.80 2.36 0.26
CA THR A 149 -4.09 1.04 0.81
C THR A 149 -4.16 0.02 -0.31
N GLU A 150 -3.76 -1.19 0.01
CA GLU A 150 -3.81 -2.34 -0.87
C GLU A 150 -4.14 -3.57 -0.05
N ALA A 151 -4.78 -4.54 -0.69
CA ALA A 151 -4.94 -5.87 -0.11
C ALA A 151 -4.29 -6.91 -1.03
N ARG A 152 -4.05 -8.10 -0.48
CA ARG A 152 -3.53 -9.26 -1.21
C ARG A 152 -4.62 -10.31 -1.38
N PRO A 153 -5.56 -10.13 -2.33
CA PRO A 153 -6.62 -11.10 -2.55
C PRO A 153 -6.08 -12.38 -3.18
N PHE A 154 -6.88 -13.44 -2.99
CA PHE A 154 -6.72 -14.72 -3.67
C PHE A 154 -7.75 -14.78 -4.81
N TYR A 155 -7.29 -14.56 -6.04
CA TYR A 155 -8.16 -14.61 -7.22
C TYR A 155 -8.35 -16.07 -7.66
N ILE A 156 -9.59 -16.45 -8.00
CA ILE A 156 -9.93 -17.81 -8.44
C ILE A 156 -10.77 -17.78 -9.72
N ASN A 157 -10.43 -18.62 -10.68
CA ASN A 157 -11.10 -18.70 -11.97
C ASN A 157 -12.46 -19.41 -11.84
N LYS A 158 -13.54 -18.63 -11.76
CA LYS A 158 -14.91 -19.13 -11.62
C LYS A 158 -15.32 -20.05 -12.79
N LYS A 159 -14.84 -19.80 -14.01
CA LYS A 159 -15.15 -20.64 -15.18
C LYS A 159 -14.59 -22.05 -15.03
N VAL A 160 -13.41 -22.19 -14.41
CA VAL A 160 -12.83 -23.52 -14.11
C VAL A 160 -13.61 -24.20 -13.00
N LEU A 161 -14.02 -23.50 -11.94
CA LEU A 161 -14.87 -24.07 -10.89
C LEU A 161 -16.20 -24.60 -11.45
N LYS A 162 -16.85 -23.87 -12.36
CA LYS A 162 -18.06 -24.35 -13.05
C LYS A 162 -17.80 -25.63 -13.87
N LYS A 163 -16.66 -25.72 -14.56
CA LYS A 163 -16.25 -26.94 -15.28
C LYS A 163 -15.94 -28.12 -14.35
N LEU A 164 -15.58 -27.85 -13.09
CA LEU A 164 -15.45 -28.88 -12.05
C LEU A 164 -16.81 -29.32 -11.48
N GLY A 165 -17.89 -28.62 -11.82
CA GLY A 165 -19.25 -28.95 -11.39
C GLY A 165 -19.79 -28.08 -10.25
N TRP A 166 -19.07 -27.02 -9.87
CA TRP A 166 -19.55 -26.11 -8.83
C TRP A 166 -20.72 -25.27 -9.35
N SER A 167 -21.76 -25.17 -8.54
CA SER A 167 -22.89 -24.26 -8.76
C SER A 167 -22.51 -22.79 -8.52
N ASP A 168 -23.32 -21.87 -9.05
CA ASP A 168 -23.13 -20.43 -8.78
C ASP A 168 -23.31 -20.13 -7.29
N GLU A 169 -24.21 -20.84 -6.61
CA GLU A 169 -24.42 -20.75 -5.17
C GLU A 169 -23.17 -21.17 -4.38
N GLU A 170 -22.52 -22.27 -4.74
CA GLU A 170 -21.28 -22.72 -4.09
C GLU A 170 -20.12 -21.74 -4.31
N ILE A 171 -19.96 -21.22 -5.53
CA ILE A 171 -18.92 -20.24 -5.86
C ILE A 171 -19.14 -18.94 -5.08
N ASN A 172 -20.38 -18.43 -5.04
CA ASN A 172 -20.70 -17.19 -4.34
C ASN A 172 -20.65 -17.33 -2.81
N ALA A 173 -20.84 -18.55 -2.27
CA ALA A 173 -20.68 -18.82 -0.84
C ALA A 173 -19.21 -18.96 -0.41
N LEU A 174 -18.27 -19.15 -1.35
CA LEU A 174 -16.87 -19.45 -1.04
C LEU A 174 -16.18 -18.40 -0.14
N PRO A 175 -16.32 -17.08 -0.36
CA PRO A 175 -15.70 -16.08 0.51
C PRO A 175 -16.14 -16.20 1.97
N GLU A 176 -17.43 -16.48 2.21
CA GLU A 176 -17.98 -16.63 3.55
C GLU A 176 -17.52 -17.94 4.21
N LYS A 177 -17.42 -19.03 3.44
CA LYS A 177 -16.85 -20.29 3.92
C LYS A 177 -15.38 -20.14 4.32
N ILE A 178 -14.59 -19.40 3.53
CA ILE A 178 -13.20 -19.06 3.87
C ILE A 178 -13.17 -18.25 5.17
N ARG A 179 -14.01 -17.22 5.29
CA ARG A 179 -14.09 -16.37 6.49
C ARG A 179 -14.44 -17.17 7.76
N LYS A 180 -15.27 -18.19 7.64
CA LYS A 180 -15.66 -19.09 8.74
C LYS A 180 -14.65 -20.23 9.01
N GLY A 181 -13.63 -20.38 8.16
CA GLY A 181 -12.69 -21.50 8.23
C GLY A 181 -13.26 -22.84 7.77
N GLU A 182 -14.41 -22.83 7.08
CA GLU A 182 -15.05 -24.03 6.50
C GLU A 182 -14.40 -24.45 5.17
N PHE A 183 -13.64 -23.55 4.55
CA PHE A 183 -12.82 -23.83 3.38
C PHE A 183 -11.40 -23.29 3.61
N THR A 184 -10.44 -24.19 3.65
CA THR A 184 -9.05 -23.91 4.02
C THR A 184 -8.12 -23.91 2.79
N LEU A 185 -6.85 -23.54 3.00
CA LEU A 185 -5.80 -23.70 1.99
C LEU A 185 -5.65 -25.15 1.52
N PHE A 186 -5.94 -26.14 2.38
CA PHE A 186 -5.82 -27.56 2.02
C PHE A 186 -7.03 -28.03 1.19
N ASP A 187 -8.23 -27.52 1.45
CA ASP A 187 -9.40 -27.76 0.59
C ASP A 187 -9.17 -27.17 -0.80
N PHE A 188 -8.60 -25.96 -0.87
CA PHE A 188 -8.16 -25.37 -2.13
C PHE A 188 -7.16 -26.26 -2.88
N VAL A 189 -6.16 -26.82 -2.18
CA VAL A 189 -5.17 -27.72 -2.79
C VAL A 189 -5.83 -28.92 -3.46
N GLU A 190 -6.88 -29.50 -2.85
CA GLU A 190 -7.60 -30.63 -3.45
C GLU A 190 -8.38 -30.20 -4.71
N VAL A 191 -9.05 -29.05 -4.69
CA VAL A 191 -9.71 -28.47 -5.88
C VAL A 191 -8.68 -28.20 -6.99
N ALA A 192 -7.53 -27.65 -6.63
CA ALA A 192 -6.45 -27.35 -7.56
C ALA A 192 -5.87 -28.61 -8.21
N LYS A 193 -5.64 -29.67 -7.42
CA LYS A 193 -5.22 -30.98 -7.93
C LYS A 193 -6.26 -31.58 -8.88
N GLU A 194 -7.54 -31.49 -8.54
CA GLU A 194 -8.62 -31.96 -9.42
C GLU A 194 -8.63 -31.21 -10.76
N ALA A 195 -8.50 -29.89 -10.74
CA ALA A 195 -8.46 -29.05 -11.93
C ALA A 195 -7.29 -29.41 -12.85
N VAL A 196 -6.09 -29.60 -12.29
CA VAL A 196 -4.90 -30.02 -13.02
C VAL A 196 -5.07 -31.44 -13.59
N ASN A 197 -5.55 -32.39 -12.78
CA ASN A 197 -5.74 -33.78 -13.21
C ASN A 197 -6.78 -33.93 -14.34
N LYS A 198 -7.82 -33.09 -14.34
CA LYS A 198 -8.83 -33.04 -15.41
C LYS A 198 -8.35 -32.25 -16.64
N GLY A 199 -7.13 -31.69 -16.62
CA GLY A 199 -6.59 -30.89 -17.72
C GLY A 199 -7.33 -29.57 -17.96
N LEU A 200 -8.04 -29.06 -16.95
CA LEU A 200 -8.80 -27.81 -17.06
C LEU A 200 -7.90 -26.57 -16.93
N VAL A 201 -6.75 -26.74 -16.27
CA VAL A 201 -5.69 -25.74 -16.08
C VAL A 201 -4.33 -26.45 -16.18
N GLU A 202 -3.28 -25.71 -16.53
CA GLU A 202 -1.91 -26.22 -16.46
C GLU A 202 -1.38 -26.20 -15.02
N TRP A 203 -1.75 -25.15 -14.26
CA TRP A 203 -1.31 -24.96 -12.88
C TRP A 203 -2.49 -24.61 -11.98
N GLY A 204 -2.48 -25.14 -10.76
CA GLY A 204 -3.50 -24.86 -9.76
C GLY A 204 -3.33 -23.50 -9.10
N LEU A 205 -2.09 -23.10 -8.82
CA LEU A 205 -1.79 -21.86 -8.11
C LEU A 205 -0.53 -21.20 -8.66
N TYR A 206 -0.65 -19.92 -9.00
CA TYR A 206 0.48 -19.02 -9.13
C TYR A 206 0.58 -18.11 -7.90
N HIS A 207 1.81 -17.83 -7.50
CA HIS A 207 2.15 -16.80 -6.52
C HIS A 207 3.18 -15.84 -7.11
N ARG A 208 3.48 -14.75 -6.39
CA ARG A 208 4.46 -13.73 -6.77
C ARG A 208 5.71 -14.35 -7.45
N PRO A 209 6.13 -13.88 -8.65
CA PRO A 209 7.26 -14.42 -9.40
C PRO A 209 8.60 -13.78 -9.01
N LYS A 210 8.66 -13.05 -7.89
CA LYS A 210 9.83 -12.31 -7.40
C LYS A 210 10.04 -12.61 -5.93
N MET A 211 11.30 -12.59 -5.49
CA MET A 211 11.63 -12.58 -4.06
C MET A 211 11.01 -11.34 -3.41
N GLY A 212 10.51 -11.45 -2.18
CA GLY A 212 9.93 -10.31 -1.47
C GLY A 212 8.91 -10.71 -0.41
N ILE A 213 8.17 -9.69 0.06
CA ILE A 213 7.43 -9.68 1.33
C ILE A 213 5.91 -9.94 1.21
N ASP A 214 5.40 -10.45 0.09
CA ASP A 214 3.94 -10.58 -0.14
C ASP A 214 3.31 -11.93 0.29
N TYR A 215 3.82 -12.53 1.36
CA TYR A 215 3.37 -13.86 1.83
C TYR A 215 2.77 -13.87 3.23
N PHE A 216 2.71 -12.73 3.92
CA PHE A 216 2.28 -12.63 5.33
C PHE A 216 0.91 -13.23 5.60
N GLN A 217 -0.02 -13.16 4.64
CA GLN A 217 -1.35 -13.80 4.71
C GLN A 217 -1.27 -15.32 4.88
N ILE A 218 -0.29 -15.99 4.27
CA ILE A 218 -0.07 -17.43 4.43
C ILE A 218 0.55 -17.71 5.80
N PHE A 219 1.55 -16.93 6.22
CA PHE A 219 2.12 -17.06 7.57
C PHE A 219 1.02 -16.88 8.64
N THR A 220 0.18 -15.87 8.50
CA THR A 220 -0.97 -15.61 9.38
C THR A 220 -1.96 -16.76 9.37
N SER A 221 -2.26 -17.34 8.20
CA SER A 221 -3.18 -18.49 8.06
C SER A 221 -2.68 -19.75 8.79
N PHE A 222 -1.36 -19.89 8.96
CA PHE A 222 -0.74 -20.96 9.73
C PHE A 222 -0.58 -20.63 11.22
N GLY A 223 -1.08 -19.46 11.66
CA GLY A 223 -0.95 -18.95 13.02
C GLY A 223 0.47 -18.59 13.39
N VAL A 224 1.31 -18.24 12.41
CA VAL A 224 2.70 -17.82 12.68
C VAL A 224 2.68 -16.40 13.22
N ASP A 225 3.18 -16.23 14.44
CA ASP A 225 3.52 -14.92 14.97
C ASP A 225 4.94 -14.55 14.52
N PHE A 226 5.07 -13.37 13.91
CA PHE A 226 6.32 -12.85 13.37
C PHE A 226 6.67 -11.47 13.92
N TYR A 227 5.87 -10.90 14.82
CA TYR A 227 6.14 -9.58 15.38
C TYR A 227 5.61 -9.42 16.81
N ASP A 228 6.53 -9.14 17.73
CA ASP A 228 6.19 -8.77 19.10
C ASP A 228 6.01 -7.24 19.15
N GLU A 229 4.75 -6.79 19.17
CA GLU A 229 4.38 -5.37 19.17
C GLU A 229 4.87 -4.64 20.43
N GLU A 230 4.84 -5.28 21.60
CA GLU A 230 5.24 -4.68 22.87
C GLU A 230 6.75 -4.39 22.90
N LYS A 231 7.54 -5.32 22.38
CA LYS A 231 9.01 -5.18 22.32
C LYS A 231 9.48 -4.49 21.04
N GLY A 232 8.62 -4.38 20.03
CA GLY A 232 8.96 -3.85 18.71
C GLY A 232 10.05 -4.67 18.01
N ILE A 233 9.99 -6.00 18.11
CA ILE A 233 11.01 -6.90 17.54
C ILE A 233 10.37 -7.99 16.66
N PHE A 234 11.12 -8.40 15.65
CA PHE A 234 10.77 -9.56 14.82
C PHE A 234 10.86 -10.85 15.64
N VAL A 235 9.86 -11.73 15.48
CA VAL A 235 9.81 -13.05 16.11
C VAL A 235 10.08 -14.11 15.05
N PHE A 236 11.09 -14.96 15.30
CA PHE A 236 11.40 -16.08 14.40
C PHE A 236 11.18 -17.42 15.09
N ASN A 237 9.95 -17.91 15.08
CA ASN A 237 9.62 -19.24 15.57
C ASN A 237 9.92 -20.29 14.49
N LYS A 238 11.08 -20.95 14.59
CA LYS A 238 11.52 -21.95 13.60
C LYS A 238 10.49 -23.06 13.34
N LYS A 239 9.78 -23.54 14.36
CA LYS A 239 8.80 -24.63 14.22
C LYS A 239 7.58 -24.20 13.41
N GLU A 240 7.09 -23.01 13.66
CA GLU A 240 5.94 -22.43 12.95
C GLU A 240 6.30 -22.06 11.51
N MET A 241 7.46 -21.41 11.32
CA MET A 241 8.00 -21.09 10.00
C MET A 241 8.17 -22.34 9.12
N TYR A 242 8.60 -23.47 9.72
CA TYR A 242 8.75 -24.73 8.98
C TYR A 242 7.44 -25.22 8.36
N LYS A 243 6.29 -25.07 9.04
CA LYS A 243 4.98 -25.47 8.50
C LYS A 243 4.63 -24.70 7.23
N VAL A 244 4.91 -23.39 7.22
CA VAL A 244 4.66 -22.52 6.07
C VAL A 244 5.59 -22.88 4.90
N TYR A 245 6.88 -23.09 5.18
CA TYR A 245 7.83 -23.51 4.14
C TYR A 245 7.53 -24.90 3.60
N GLU A 246 7.08 -25.83 4.44
CA GLU A 246 6.59 -27.15 4.01
C GLU A 246 5.38 -27.03 3.10
N PHE A 247 4.43 -26.12 3.40
CA PHE A 247 3.30 -25.84 2.51
C PHE A 247 3.78 -25.37 1.12
N PHE A 248 4.67 -24.37 1.06
CA PHE A 248 5.23 -23.91 -0.22
C PHE A 248 6.03 -24.99 -0.95
N TYR A 249 6.80 -25.80 -0.21
CA TYR A 249 7.51 -26.94 -0.77
C TYR A 249 6.53 -27.93 -1.40
N ASN A 250 5.43 -28.24 -0.72
CA ASN A 250 4.43 -29.20 -1.17
C ASN A 250 3.66 -28.71 -2.40
N LEU A 251 3.27 -27.42 -2.47
CA LEU A 251 2.66 -26.81 -3.65
C LEU A 251 3.44 -27.13 -4.93
N THR A 252 4.77 -27.09 -4.84
CA THR A 252 5.66 -27.22 -5.98
C THR A 252 6.15 -28.66 -6.21
N ASN A 253 6.55 -29.36 -5.16
CA ASN A 253 7.30 -30.62 -5.27
C ASN A 253 6.44 -31.87 -5.05
N VAL A 254 5.39 -31.76 -4.23
CA VAL A 254 4.54 -32.90 -3.85
C VAL A 254 3.24 -32.87 -4.63
N TRP A 255 2.44 -31.81 -4.48
CA TRP A 255 1.17 -31.63 -5.17
C TRP A 255 1.32 -31.18 -6.61
N LYS A 256 2.48 -30.58 -6.95
CA LYS A 256 2.83 -30.14 -8.31
C LYS A 256 1.78 -29.23 -8.94
N ILE A 257 1.14 -28.39 -8.13
CA ILE A 257 0.12 -27.41 -8.58
C ILE A 257 0.70 -26.02 -8.82
N THR A 258 1.98 -25.79 -8.50
CA THR A 258 2.73 -24.57 -8.77
C THR A 258 4.04 -24.92 -9.49
N PRO A 259 4.47 -24.15 -10.51
CA PRO A 259 5.70 -24.44 -11.24
C PRO A 259 6.95 -24.15 -10.41
N LYS A 260 7.97 -25.03 -10.52
CA LYS A 260 9.28 -24.86 -9.87
C LYS A 260 9.99 -23.54 -10.23
N ALA A 261 9.77 -23.05 -11.44
CA ALA A 261 10.43 -21.88 -12.00
C ALA A 261 9.55 -20.61 -11.95
N VAL A 262 8.58 -20.54 -11.04
CA VAL A 262 7.73 -19.34 -10.91
C VAL A 262 8.56 -18.09 -10.59
N ILE A 263 9.58 -18.23 -9.72
CA ILE A 263 10.52 -17.15 -9.40
C ILE A 263 11.40 -16.87 -10.62
N GLY A 264 11.41 -15.62 -11.05
CA GLY A 264 12.10 -15.16 -12.27
C GLY A 264 11.16 -14.95 -13.45
N THR A 265 9.92 -15.47 -13.39
CA THR A 265 8.95 -15.28 -14.47
C THR A 265 8.63 -13.78 -14.66
N PRO A 266 8.59 -13.26 -15.90
CA PRO A 266 8.14 -11.89 -16.15
C PRO A 266 6.70 -11.66 -15.68
N TRP A 267 6.41 -10.49 -15.11
CA TRP A 267 5.06 -10.13 -14.67
C TRP A 267 4.02 -10.23 -15.80
N SER A 268 4.37 -9.77 -17.00
CA SER A 268 3.50 -9.88 -18.18
C SER A 268 3.14 -11.34 -18.52
N SER A 269 4.07 -12.27 -18.36
CA SER A 269 3.81 -13.70 -18.55
C SER A 269 2.88 -14.25 -17.48
N VAL A 270 3.09 -13.88 -16.20
CA VAL A 270 2.20 -14.27 -15.11
C VAL A 270 0.78 -13.78 -15.35
N HIS A 271 0.60 -12.50 -15.67
CA HIS A 271 -0.73 -11.93 -15.92
C HIS A 271 -1.39 -12.57 -17.14
N LYS A 272 -0.65 -12.82 -18.22
CA LYS A 272 -1.17 -13.53 -19.40
C LYS A 272 -1.63 -14.96 -19.05
N ASP A 273 -0.84 -15.70 -18.28
CA ASP A 273 -1.18 -17.07 -17.88
C ASP A 273 -2.44 -17.10 -16.99
N VAL A 274 -2.53 -16.20 -16.00
CA VAL A 274 -3.70 -16.10 -15.12
C VAL A 274 -4.94 -15.70 -15.92
N THR A 275 -4.86 -14.64 -16.72
CA THR A 275 -6.01 -14.11 -17.47
C THR A 275 -6.45 -15.00 -18.63
N SER A 276 -5.56 -15.80 -19.24
CA SER A 276 -5.94 -16.77 -20.27
C SER A 276 -6.65 -18.02 -19.72
N GLY A 277 -6.70 -18.17 -18.39
CA GLY A 277 -7.28 -19.34 -17.74
C GLY A 277 -6.37 -20.55 -17.68
N LYS A 278 -5.06 -20.38 -17.92
CA LYS A 278 -4.05 -21.42 -17.75
C LYS A 278 -3.84 -21.80 -16.28
N VAL A 279 -4.20 -20.91 -15.37
CA VAL A 279 -4.04 -21.09 -13.92
C VAL A 279 -5.40 -21.03 -13.23
N LEU A 280 -5.64 -21.91 -12.25
CA LEU A 280 -6.90 -21.87 -11.47
C LEU A 280 -6.94 -20.66 -10.54
N ALA A 281 -5.87 -20.39 -9.79
CA ALA A 281 -5.84 -19.30 -8.82
C ALA A 281 -4.53 -18.52 -8.79
N TRP A 282 -4.62 -17.27 -8.32
CA TRP A 282 -3.53 -16.31 -8.24
C TRP A 282 -3.52 -15.59 -6.88
N MET A 283 -2.36 -15.61 -6.21
CA MET A 283 -2.09 -14.71 -5.07
C MET A 283 -1.59 -13.37 -5.59
N GLY A 284 -2.49 -12.38 -5.63
CA GLY A 284 -2.25 -11.09 -6.27
C GLY A 284 -2.41 -9.89 -5.36
N GLY A 285 -2.34 -8.71 -5.97
CA GLY A 285 -2.73 -7.45 -5.36
C GLY A 285 -4.08 -6.96 -5.87
N THR A 286 -4.76 -6.11 -5.12
CA THR A 286 -6.04 -5.47 -5.55
C THR A 286 -5.89 -4.68 -6.84
N TRP A 287 -4.71 -4.10 -7.12
CA TRP A 287 -4.45 -3.39 -8.37
C TRP A 287 -4.47 -4.29 -9.62
N ASN A 288 -4.25 -5.60 -9.46
CA ASN A 288 -4.26 -6.51 -10.61
C ASN A 288 -5.65 -6.58 -11.27
N TRP A 289 -6.73 -6.38 -10.52
CA TRP A 289 -8.08 -6.34 -11.10
C TRP A 289 -8.21 -5.24 -12.16
N ALA A 290 -7.81 -4.00 -11.82
CA ALA A 290 -7.85 -2.87 -12.75
C ALA A 290 -6.86 -3.06 -13.92
N GLU A 291 -5.67 -3.59 -13.64
CA GLU A 291 -4.67 -3.94 -14.65
C GLU A 291 -5.22 -4.97 -15.65
N TRP A 292 -5.92 -6.00 -15.18
CA TRP A 292 -6.47 -7.04 -16.04
C TRP A 292 -7.63 -6.56 -16.91
N ILE A 293 -8.47 -5.67 -16.40
CA ILE A 293 -9.51 -5.03 -17.21
C ILE A 293 -8.87 -4.20 -18.32
N LYS A 294 -7.92 -3.34 -17.94
CA LYS A 294 -7.30 -2.37 -18.87
C LYS A 294 -6.40 -3.02 -19.91
N ASP A 295 -5.50 -3.89 -19.48
CA ASP A 295 -4.37 -4.35 -20.29
C ASP A 295 -4.57 -5.79 -20.82
N TYR A 296 -5.50 -6.56 -20.24
CA TYR A 296 -5.77 -7.96 -20.61
C TYR A 296 -7.23 -8.22 -21.02
N GLY A 297 -8.05 -7.18 -21.13
CA GLY A 297 -9.41 -7.24 -21.66
C GLY A 297 -10.38 -8.07 -20.81
N LYS A 298 -10.17 -8.12 -19.48
CA LYS A 298 -11.08 -8.80 -18.56
C LYS A 298 -12.30 -7.96 -18.23
N THR A 299 -13.34 -8.64 -17.76
CA THR A 299 -14.58 -8.05 -17.24
C THR A 299 -14.67 -8.28 -15.73
N ASP A 300 -15.53 -7.52 -15.04
CA ASP A 300 -15.73 -7.67 -13.59
C ASP A 300 -16.23 -9.07 -13.18
N GLU A 301 -16.83 -9.82 -14.12
CA GLU A 301 -17.38 -11.16 -13.89
C GLU A 301 -16.34 -12.28 -14.03
N GLU A 302 -15.19 -12.02 -14.67
CA GLU A 302 -14.13 -12.99 -14.99
C GLU A 302 -12.96 -12.99 -14.01
#